data_AF-A0A075I7V5-F1
#
_entry.id   AF-A0A075I7V5-F1
#
_cell.length_a   1.000
_cell.length_b   1.000
_cell.length_c   1.000
_cell.angle_alpha   90.00
_cell.angle_beta   90.00
_cell.angle_gamma   90.00
#
_symmetry.space_group_name_H-M   'P 1'
#
loop_
_entity.id
_entity.type
_entity.pdbx_description
1 polymer ?
#
loop_
_entity_poly.entity_id
_entity_poly.type
_entity_poly.pdbx_seq_one_letter_code
_entity_poly.pdbx_strand_id
1 'polypeptide(L)'
;MPEGYDGMRTGDESERTDDPNEYKRTCIDFIEDISHDYEAWVDYYKLPEDEDKRRRAGIHATITRTNEWLAKVAQSIKAVDVIMNDGIQKMAESTAGKPLEIGVFVNQKSGYTETKPGVIDVIIKGHPRKIENETWLSFQR
;
A
#
# COMPACT_ATOMS: atom_id res chain seq x y z
N MET A 1 -3.31 9.13 -18.69
CA MET A 1 -3.32 10.22 -17.68
C MET A 1 -3.30 11.55 -18.42
N PRO A 2 -3.94 12.62 -17.92
CA PRO A 2 -3.90 13.92 -18.58
C PRO A 2 -2.55 14.60 -18.38
N GLU A 3 -2.08 15.30 -19.42
CA GLU A 3 -0.83 16.05 -19.43
C GLU A 3 -0.93 17.29 -18.51
N GLY A 4 0.05 17.45 -17.62
CA GLY A 4 0.10 18.51 -16.61
C GLY A 4 0.51 18.06 -15.20
N TYR A 5 0.73 16.75 -14.98
CA TYR A 5 1.31 16.26 -13.72
C TYR A 5 2.82 16.57 -13.67
N ASP A 6 3.14 17.78 -13.22
CA ASP A 6 4.50 18.16 -12.84
C ASP A 6 4.85 17.45 -11.52
N GLY A 7 5.63 16.39 -11.64
CA GLY A 7 6.09 15.53 -10.54
C GLY A 7 7.15 16.17 -9.63
N MET A 8 7.22 17.50 -9.54
CA MET A 8 8.01 18.19 -8.54
C MET A 8 7.13 18.68 -7.39
N ARG A 9 7.00 17.85 -6.34
CA ARG A 9 6.76 18.37 -4.98
C ARG A 9 8.03 19.08 -4.50
N THR A 10 8.36 20.23 -5.08
CA THR A 10 9.35 21.15 -4.51
C THR A 10 8.68 21.95 -3.40
N GLY A 11 9.05 21.63 -2.17
CA GLY A 11 9.03 22.52 -1.02
C GLY A 11 7.69 22.68 -0.30
N ASP A 12 7.55 21.99 0.84
CA ASP A 12 7.05 22.66 2.04
C ASP A 12 7.63 21.99 3.30
N GLU A 13 8.90 22.27 3.56
CA GLU A 13 9.52 21.95 4.85
C GLU A 13 9.19 23.03 5.92
N SER A 14 8.45 24.09 5.56
CA SER A 14 8.33 25.31 6.36
C SER A 14 7.02 25.40 7.17
N GLU A 15 5.99 24.63 6.85
CA GLU A 15 4.74 24.55 7.64
C GLU A 15 4.65 23.30 8.56
N ARG A 16 5.71 22.49 8.63
CA ARG A 16 5.73 21.37 9.58
C ARG A 16 5.91 21.89 11.00
N THR A 17 4.92 21.62 11.85
CA THR A 17 5.10 21.71 13.30
C THR A 17 6.35 20.93 13.72
N ASP A 18 7.20 21.56 14.54
CA ASP A 18 8.38 20.91 15.12
C ASP A 18 8.00 19.89 16.20
N ASP A 19 6.72 19.85 16.63
CA ASP A 19 6.21 18.89 17.59
C ASP A 19 5.79 17.57 16.91
N PRO A 20 6.47 16.45 17.19
CA PRO A 20 6.14 15.17 16.56
C PRO A 20 4.77 14.63 16.93
N ASN A 21 4.15 15.07 18.03
CA ASN A 21 2.84 14.55 18.46
C ASN A 21 1.69 15.31 17.80
N GLU A 22 1.83 16.62 17.63
CA GLU A 22 0.92 17.41 16.79
C GLU A 22 0.97 16.92 15.35
N TYR A 23 2.17 16.71 14.81
CA TYR A 23 2.34 16.20 13.45
C TYR A 23 1.68 14.83 13.23
N LYS A 24 1.78 13.91 14.20
CA LYS A 24 1.09 12.61 14.15
C LYS A 24 -0.42 12.75 14.02
N ARG A 25 -1.03 13.66 14.79
CA ARG A 25 -2.50 13.85 14.77
C ARG A 25 -2.95 14.31 13.40
N THR A 26 -2.28 15.34 12.87
CA THR A 26 -2.55 15.84 11.52
C THR A 26 -2.36 14.76 10.46
N CYS A 27 -1.35 13.90 10.58
CA CYS A 27 -1.16 12.79 9.65
C CYS A 27 -2.23 11.69 9.78
N ILE A 28 -2.74 11.42 10.97
CA ILE A 28 -3.85 10.48 11.17
C ILE A 28 -5.11 11.01 10.49
N ASP A 29 -5.44 12.29 10.73
CA ASP A 29 -6.60 12.94 10.12
C ASP A 29 -6.46 12.97 8.59
N PHE A 30 -5.25 13.26 8.08
CA PHE A 30 -4.97 13.23 6.65
C PHE A 30 -5.13 11.84 6.02
N ILE A 31 -4.65 10.78 6.69
CA ILE A 31 -4.80 9.40 6.21
C ILE A 31 -6.28 9.00 6.16
N GLU A 32 -7.10 9.44 7.13
CA GLU A 32 -8.54 9.20 7.11
C GLU A 32 -9.22 9.98 5.97
N ASP A 33 -8.88 11.24 5.75
CA ASP A 33 -9.47 12.07 4.70
C ASP A 33 -9.25 11.47 3.29
N ILE A 34 -8.00 11.15 2.95
CA ILE A 34 -7.68 10.57 1.64
C ILE A 34 -8.28 9.17 1.45
N SER A 35 -8.65 8.49 2.52
CA SER A 35 -9.26 7.16 2.40
C SER A 35 -10.62 7.21 1.75
N HIS A 36 -11.39 8.27 2.00
CA HIS A 36 -12.68 8.50 1.37
C HIS A 36 -12.53 8.74 -0.13
N ASP A 37 -11.45 9.41 -0.56
CA ASP A 37 -11.12 9.51 -1.98
C ASP A 37 -10.90 8.11 -2.57
N TYR A 38 -10.07 7.28 -1.94
CA TYR A 38 -9.81 5.91 -2.41
C TYR A 38 -11.08 5.04 -2.47
N GLU A 39 -11.99 5.17 -1.51
CA GLU A 39 -13.30 4.53 -1.56
C GLU A 39 -14.13 5.01 -2.76
N ALA A 40 -14.12 6.32 -3.04
CA ALA A 40 -14.79 6.87 -4.22
C ALA A 40 -14.17 6.37 -5.53
N TRP A 41 -12.86 6.12 -5.56
CA TRP A 41 -12.21 5.44 -6.69
C TRP A 41 -12.69 4.00 -6.87
N VAL A 42 -12.95 3.26 -5.78
CA VAL A 42 -13.56 1.92 -5.85
C VAL A 42 -14.97 2.01 -6.44
N ASP A 43 -15.78 2.99 -6.01
CA ASP A 43 -17.12 3.24 -6.57
C ASP A 43 -17.08 3.53 -8.08
N TYR A 44 -16.09 4.31 -8.52
CA TYR A 44 -15.91 4.65 -9.94
C TYR A 44 -15.68 3.41 -10.81
N TYR A 45 -14.99 2.39 -10.29
CA TYR A 45 -14.69 1.17 -11.04
C TYR A 45 -15.89 0.24 -11.25
N LYS A 46 -17.01 0.45 -10.54
CA LYS A 46 -18.23 -0.37 -10.65
C LYS A 46 -17.94 -1.88 -10.64
N LEU A 47 -17.12 -2.29 -9.68
CA LEU A 47 -16.63 -3.66 -9.57
C LEU A 47 -17.74 -4.63 -9.15
N PRO A 48 -17.56 -5.95 -9.40
CA PRO A 48 -18.39 -6.97 -8.78
C PRO A 48 -18.40 -6.84 -7.25
N GLU A 49 -19.53 -7.16 -6.63
CA GLU A 49 -19.76 -6.95 -5.19
C GLU A 49 -18.71 -7.61 -4.30
N ASP A 50 -18.20 -8.79 -4.70
CA ASP A 50 -17.17 -9.51 -3.95
C ASP A 50 -15.81 -8.81 -4.03
N GLU A 51 -15.47 -8.23 -5.18
CA GLU A 51 -14.22 -7.52 -5.39
C GLU A 51 -14.25 -6.14 -4.73
N ASP A 52 -15.38 -5.42 -4.85
CA ASP A 52 -15.62 -4.15 -4.14
C ASP A 52 -15.42 -4.32 -2.62
N LYS A 53 -16.11 -5.32 -2.02
CA LYS A 53 -15.99 -5.64 -0.59
C LYS A 53 -14.56 -5.94 -0.18
N ARG A 54 -13.81 -6.69 -1.00
CA ARG A 54 -12.40 -7.00 -0.73
C ARG A 54 -11.51 -5.77 -0.79
N ARG A 55 -11.69 -4.90 -1.78
CA ARG A 55 -10.88 -3.69 -1.93
C ARG A 55 -11.14 -2.70 -0.79
N ARG A 56 -12.41 -2.47 -0.42
CA ARG A 56 -12.76 -1.65 0.76
C ARG A 56 -12.20 -2.22 2.05
N ALA A 57 -12.33 -3.52 2.26
CA ALA A 57 -11.73 -4.18 3.43
C ALA A 57 -10.21 -3.99 3.49
N GLY A 58 -9.52 -4.04 2.34
CA GLY A 58 -8.08 -3.76 2.24
C GLY A 58 -7.72 -2.31 2.58
N ILE A 59 -8.49 -1.34 2.07
CA ILE A 59 -8.33 0.09 2.38
C ILE A 59 -8.50 0.32 3.88
N HIS A 60 -9.62 -0.12 4.48
CA HIS A 60 -9.87 0.03 5.92
C HIS A 60 -8.82 -0.65 6.81
N ALA A 61 -8.37 -1.86 6.43
CA ALA A 61 -7.32 -2.56 7.16
C ALA A 61 -5.98 -1.81 7.11
N THR A 62 -5.67 -1.17 5.97
CA THR A 62 -4.47 -0.34 5.81
C THR A 62 -4.54 0.88 6.72
N ILE A 63 -5.66 1.63 6.71
CA ILE A 63 -5.87 2.81 7.56
C ILE A 63 -5.71 2.45 9.04
N THR A 64 -6.41 1.41 9.48
CA THR A 64 -6.38 0.96 10.89
C THR A 64 -4.95 0.68 11.33
N ARG A 65 -4.18 -0.03 10.49
CA ARG A 65 -2.80 -0.37 10.78
C ARG A 65 -1.87 0.85 10.74
N THR A 66 -2.03 1.73 9.76
CA THR A 66 -1.26 2.97 9.65
C THR A 66 -1.50 3.87 10.86
N ASN A 67 -2.76 4.06 11.27
CA ASN A 67 -3.13 4.85 12.45
C ASN A 67 -2.53 4.25 13.73
N GLU A 68 -2.58 2.93 13.89
CA GLU A 68 -1.94 2.26 15.02
C GLU A 68 -0.42 2.47 15.05
N TRP A 69 0.24 2.40 13.91
CA TRP A 69 1.69 2.59 13.79
C TRP A 69 2.10 4.05 14.01
N LEU A 70 1.34 5.00 13.48
CA LEU A 70 1.52 6.43 13.75
C LEU A 70 1.39 6.73 15.24
N ALA A 71 0.38 6.16 15.90
CA ALA A 71 0.13 6.38 17.33
C ALA A 71 1.19 5.74 18.24
N LYS A 72 1.60 4.49 17.96
CA LYS A 72 2.42 3.69 18.88
C LYS A 72 3.91 3.62 18.53
N VAL A 73 4.26 3.69 17.24
CA VAL A 73 5.61 3.38 16.74
C VAL A 73 6.37 4.63 16.33
N ALA A 74 5.71 5.62 15.71
CA ALA A 74 6.39 6.82 15.27
C ALA A 74 6.92 7.63 16.47
N GLN A 75 8.23 7.86 16.55
CA GLN A 75 8.86 8.67 17.62
C GLN A 75 9.52 9.96 17.08
N SER A 76 9.54 10.14 15.75
CA SER A 76 10.13 11.30 15.07
C SER A 76 9.31 11.67 13.84
N ILE A 77 9.41 12.92 13.38
CA ILE A 77 8.75 13.40 12.16
C ILE A 77 9.11 12.51 10.95
N LYS A 78 10.38 12.12 10.80
CA LYS A 78 10.81 11.20 9.73
C LYS A 78 10.13 9.84 9.81
N ALA A 79 9.90 9.30 11.01
CA ALA A 79 9.18 8.04 11.18
C ALA A 79 7.70 8.19 10.80
N VAL A 80 7.07 9.32 11.16
CA VAL A 80 5.71 9.67 10.74
C VAL A 80 5.62 9.69 9.21
N ASP A 81 6.57 10.33 8.52
CA ASP A 81 6.60 10.41 7.07
C ASP A 81 6.65 9.05 6.39
N VAL A 82 7.54 8.18 6.87
CA VAL A 82 7.70 6.84 6.31
C VAL A 82 6.41 6.04 6.48
N ILE A 83 5.82 6.07 7.67
CA ILE A 83 4.58 5.33 7.96
C ILE A 83 3.40 5.89 7.16
N MET A 84 3.28 7.21 7.05
CA MET A 84 2.24 7.87 6.26
C MET A 84 2.38 7.51 4.78
N ASN A 85 3.57 7.67 4.20
CA ASN A 85 3.81 7.37 2.79
C ASN A 85 3.61 5.88 2.46
N ASP A 86 3.97 4.98 3.38
CA ASP A 86 3.70 3.54 3.27
C ASP A 86 2.19 3.24 3.30
N GLY A 87 1.45 3.90 4.19
CA GLY A 87 -0.02 3.81 4.25
C GLY A 87 -0.70 4.22 2.95
N ILE A 88 -0.29 5.36 2.37
CA ILE A 88 -0.81 5.87 1.09
C ILE A 88 -0.57 4.86 -0.04
N GLN A 89 0.67 4.35 -0.16
CA GLN A 89 1.00 3.37 -1.21
C GLN A 89 0.18 2.09 -1.07
N LYS A 90 0.04 1.56 0.15
CA LYS A 90 -0.75 0.33 0.39
C LYS A 90 -2.25 0.52 0.17
N MET A 91 -2.78 1.71 0.46
CA MET A 91 -4.16 2.07 0.10
C MET A 91 -4.34 2.12 -1.42
N ALA A 92 -3.40 2.72 -2.14
CA ALA A 92 -3.43 2.74 -3.60
C ALA A 92 -3.38 1.32 -4.19
N GLU A 93 -2.55 0.42 -3.65
CA GLU A 93 -2.52 -0.99 -4.04
C GLU A 93 -3.86 -1.70 -3.80
N SER A 94 -4.47 -1.46 -2.63
CA SER A 94 -5.77 -2.06 -2.28
C SER A 94 -6.89 -1.56 -3.21
N THR A 95 -6.82 -0.28 -3.58
CA THR A 95 -7.77 0.38 -4.50
C THR A 95 -7.61 -0.11 -5.93
N ALA A 96 -6.38 -0.24 -6.42
CA ALA A 96 -6.09 -0.76 -7.76
C ALA A 96 -6.40 -2.27 -7.88
N GLY A 97 -6.36 -2.98 -6.74
CA GLY A 97 -6.44 -4.43 -6.68
C GLY A 97 -5.08 -5.07 -6.98
N LYS A 98 -4.86 -6.29 -6.47
CA LYS A 98 -3.65 -7.06 -6.75
C LYS A 98 -3.88 -7.91 -8.01
N PRO A 99 -3.28 -7.58 -9.17
CA PRO A 99 -3.50 -8.36 -10.40
C PRO A 99 -2.96 -9.80 -10.27
N LEU A 100 -1.97 -10.00 -9.39
CA LEU A 100 -1.29 -11.26 -9.12
C LEU A 100 -1.30 -11.53 -7.62
N GLU A 101 -1.65 -12.76 -7.24
CA GLU A 101 -1.57 -13.24 -5.86
C GLU A 101 -0.21 -13.93 -5.66
N ILE A 102 0.63 -13.37 -4.77
CA ILE A 102 1.96 -13.92 -4.48
C ILE A 102 1.87 -14.73 -3.18
N GLY A 103 1.84 -16.05 -3.30
CA GLY A 103 1.95 -16.97 -2.17
C GLY A 103 3.37 -17.50 -2.02
N VAL A 104 3.98 -17.31 -0.84
CA VAL A 104 5.27 -17.94 -0.50
C VAL A 104 4.98 -19.27 0.20
N PHE A 105 5.36 -20.37 -0.45
CA PHE A 105 5.19 -21.72 0.09
C PHE A 105 6.55 -22.35 0.34
N VAL A 106 6.77 -22.85 1.55
CA VAL A 106 7.93 -23.70 1.88
C VAL A 106 7.40 -25.12 2.02
N ASN A 107 7.87 -26.06 1.19
CA ASN A 107 7.36 -27.43 1.13
C ASN A 107 5.82 -27.54 0.98
N GLN A 108 5.23 -26.74 0.08
CA GLN A 108 3.78 -26.71 -0.18
C GLN A 108 2.91 -26.31 1.01
N LYS A 109 3.50 -25.72 2.07
CA LYS A 109 2.78 -25.19 3.22
C LYS A 109 3.02 -23.70 3.34
N SER A 110 1.94 -22.94 3.55
CA SER A 110 1.98 -21.54 3.93
C SER A 110 2.28 -21.44 5.43
N GLY A 111 3.37 -20.80 5.83
CA GLY A 111 3.74 -20.65 7.23
C GLY A 111 4.99 -19.79 7.42
N TYR A 112 5.26 -19.45 8.67
CA TYR A 112 6.52 -18.81 9.06
C TYR A 112 7.61 -19.87 9.18
N THR A 113 8.77 -19.63 8.59
CA THR A 113 9.97 -20.44 8.80
C THR A 113 11.14 -19.52 9.09
N GLU A 114 12.04 -19.96 9.96
CA GLU A 114 13.30 -19.29 10.21
C GLU A 114 14.41 -20.03 9.46
N THR A 115 15.36 -19.27 8.92
CA THR A 115 16.60 -19.80 8.35
C THR A 115 17.78 -19.03 8.91
N LYS A 116 18.96 -19.63 8.86
CA LYS A 116 20.20 -18.98 9.29
C LYS A 116 20.45 -17.72 8.44
N PRO A 117 21.04 -16.65 9.01
CA PRO A 117 21.41 -15.47 8.24
C PRO A 117 22.26 -15.86 7.02
N GLY A 118 21.83 -15.45 5.83
CA GLY A 118 22.46 -15.81 4.57
C GLY A 118 21.63 -15.38 3.36
N VAL A 119 22.19 -15.54 2.15
CA VAL A 119 21.45 -15.30 0.90
C VAL A 119 20.37 -16.38 0.77
N ILE A 120 19.13 -15.95 0.59
CA ILE A 120 18.00 -16.85 0.34
C ILE A 120 17.67 -16.76 -1.15
N ASP A 121 17.89 -17.85 -1.87
CA ASP A 121 17.45 -17.96 -3.25
C ASP A 121 15.94 -18.18 -3.31
N VAL A 122 15.21 -17.17 -3.80
CA VAL A 122 13.76 -17.23 -3.96
C VAL A 122 13.43 -17.57 -5.41
N ILE A 123 12.85 -18.73 -5.65
CA ILE A 123 12.34 -19.13 -6.97
C ILE A 123 10.87 -18.75 -7.08
N ILE A 124 10.58 -17.72 -7.86
CA ILE A 124 9.21 -17.26 -8.12
C ILE A 124 8.67 -17.99 -9.36
N LYS A 125 7.53 -18.68 -9.22
CA LYS A 125 6.81 -19.28 -10.36
C LYS A 125 5.43 -18.63 -10.47
N GLY A 126 5.21 -17.84 -11.51
CA GLY A 126 3.90 -17.26 -11.82
C GLY A 126 3.08 -18.18 -12.72
N HIS A 127 1.80 -18.34 -12.41
CA HIS A 127 0.83 -18.92 -13.34
C HIS A 127 -0.16 -17.82 -13.72
N PRO A 128 -0.26 -17.43 -15.00
CA PRO A 128 -1.24 -16.42 -15.41
C PRO A 128 -2.65 -16.95 -15.15
N ARG A 129 -3.54 -16.08 -14.66
CA ARG A 129 -4.98 -16.38 -14.73
C ARG A 129 -5.33 -16.51 -16.21
N LYS A 130 -6.04 -17.59 -16.58
CA LYS A 130 -6.60 -17.74 -17.93
C LYS A 130 -7.64 -16.65 -18.15
N ILE A 131 -7.18 -15.53 -18.69
CA ILE A 131 -8.00 -14.51 -19.33
C ILE A 131 -7.61 -14.60 -20.81
N GLU A 132 -8.58 -14.59 -21.72
CA GLU A 132 -8.41 -14.92 -23.15
C GLU A 132 -7.41 -14.04 -23.92
N ASN A 133 -6.79 -13.04 -23.28
CA ASN A 133 -5.80 -12.16 -23.88
C ASN A 133 -4.44 -12.34 -23.19
N GLU A 134 -3.45 -12.79 -23.96
CA GLU A 134 -2.08 -13.06 -23.52
C GLU A 134 -1.43 -11.78 -22.95
N THR A 135 -1.07 -11.81 -21.66
CA THR A 135 -0.28 -10.74 -21.03
C THR A 135 1.17 -11.21 -20.91
N TRP A 136 2.08 -10.51 -21.58
CA TRP A 136 3.52 -10.77 -21.51
C TRP A 136 4.14 -10.00 -20.35
N LEU A 137 4.82 -10.70 -19.44
CA LEU A 137 5.68 -10.10 -18.42
C LEU A 137 7.12 -10.12 -18.92
N SER A 138 7.69 -8.95 -19.22
CA SER A 138 9.12 -8.80 -19.49
C SER A 138 9.84 -8.30 -18.24
N PHE A 139 10.83 -9.04 -17.76
CA PHE A 139 11.81 -8.54 -16.81
C PHE A 139 12.99 -7.95 -17.58
N GLN A 140 13.22 -6.64 -17.47
CA GLN A 140 14.49 -6.05 -17.89
C GLN A 140 15.50 -6.20 -16.74
N ARG A 141 16.74 -6.59 -17.10
CA ARG A 141 17.88 -6.72 -16.17
C ARG A 141 18.39 -5.36 -15.73
#